data_AF-A0A2T2VJZ8-F1
#
_entry.id   AF-A0A2T2VJZ8-F1
#
_cell.length_a   1.000
_cell.length_b   1.000
_cell.length_c   1.000
_cell.angle_alpha   90.00
_cell.angle_beta   90.00
_cell.angle_gamma   90.00
#
_symmetry.space_group_name_H-M   'P 1'
#
loop_
_entity.id
_entity.type
_entity.pdbx_description
1 polymer ?
#
loop_
_entity_poly.entity_id
_entity_poly.type
_entity_poly.pdbx_seq_one_letter_code
_entity_poly.pdbx_strand_id
1 'polypeptide(L)' 'NIYFRGFGSFIVKKRARKVARNIAQNKSIEIPPHYVPSFKPSKTFSEKVKNNVKV' A
#
# COMPACT_ATOMS: atom_id res chain seq x y z
N ASN A 1 13.83 -3.03 -4.21
CA ASN A 1 13.44 -2.48 -2.90
C ASN A 1 14.29 -1.26 -2.63
N ILE A 2 13.67 -0.19 -2.12
CA ILE A 2 14.33 1.09 -1.85
C ILE A 2 14.11 1.43 -0.38
N TYR A 3 15.17 1.84 0.33
CA TYR A 3 15.14 2.07 1.77
C TYR A 3 15.61 3.48 2.10
N PHE A 4 14.78 4.24 2.80
CA PHE A 4 15.09 5.58 3.29
C PHE A 4 15.09 5.57 4.82
N ARG A 5 16.28 5.72 5.42
CA ARG A 5 16.39 5.80 6.90
C ARG A 5 15.61 6.99 7.42
N GLY A 6 14.85 6.78 8.49
CA GLY A 6 14.01 7.82 9.10
C GLY A 6 12.66 8.10 8.40
N PHE A 7 12.44 7.60 7.17
CA PHE A 7 11.20 7.77 6.42
C PHE A 7 10.43 6.46 6.23
N GLY A 8 11.06 5.43 5.67
CA GLY A 8 10.39 4.17 5.37
C GLY A 8 11.04 3.41 4.22
N SER A 9 10.32 2.42 3.69
CA SER A 9 10.82 1.54 2.63
C SER A 9 9.76 1.33 1.56
N PHE A 10 10.17 1.28 0.31
CA PHE A 10 9.35 0.87 -0.82
C PHE A 10 9.73 -0.54 -1.23
N ILE A 11 8.75 -1.44 -1.15
CA ILE A 11 8.90 -2.87 -1.41
C ILE A 11 7.96 -3.26 -2.54
N VAL A 12 8.44 -4.08 -3.46
CA VAL A 12 7.58 -4.67 -4.50
C VAL A 12 6.89 -5.90 -3.91
N LYS A 13 5.57 -5.88 -3.77
CA LYS A 13 4.77 -7.01 -3.25
C LYS A 13 4.05 -7.71 -4.39
N LYS A 14 4.14 -9.04 -4.44
CA LYS A 14 3.32 -9.87 -5.34
C LYS A 14 1.92 -10.02 -4.74
N ARG A 15 0.89 -9.68 -5.51
CA ARG A 15 -0.51 -9.96 -5.17
C ARG A 15 -0.95 -11.22 -5.88
N ALA A 16 -1.62 -12.11 -5.15
CA ALA A 16 -2.30 -13.26 -5.74
C ALA A 16 -3.51 -12.79 -6.57
N ARG A 17 -4.02 -13.70 -7.41
CA ARG A 17 -5.29 -13.50 -8.12
C ARG A 17 -6.38 -13.18 -7.10
N LYS A 18 -7.23 -12.20 -7.42
CA LYS A 18 -8.42 -11.90 -6.61
C LYS A 18 -9.60 -11.53 -7.48
N VAL A 19 -10.80 -11.78 -6.98
CA VAL A 19 -12.03 -11.25 -7.57
C VAL A 19 -12.29 -9.87 -6.95
N ALA A 20 -12.49 -8.86 -7.78
CA ALA A 20 -12.88 -7.51 -7.40
C ALA A 20 -14.21 -7.14 -8.06
N ARG A 21 -14.76 -5.97 -7.73
CA ARG A 21 -16.00 -5.46 -8.31
C ARG A 21 -15.76 -4.12 -8.98
N ASN A 22 -16.21 -3.97 -10.22
CA ASN A 22 -16.37 -2.67 -10.85
C ASN A 22 -17.68 -2.06 -10.37
N ILE A 23 -17.57 -1.02 -9.54
CA ILE A 23 -18.72 -0.36 -8.89
C ILE A 23 -19.64 0.29 -9.94
N ALA A 24 -19.09 0.86 -11.01
CA ALA A 24 -19.88 1.55 -12.03
C ALA A 24 -20.69 0.59 -12.91
N GLN A 25 -20.14 -0.59 -13.23
CA GLN A 25 -20.79 -1.57 -14.10
C GLN A 25 -21.53 -2.67 -13.33
N ASN A 26 -21.46 -2.64 -12.00
CA ASN A 26 -22.02 -3.63 -11.10
C ASN A 26 -21.57 -5.08 -11.41
N LYS A 27 -20.35 -5.25 -11.94
CA LYS A 27 -19.82 -6.55 -12.38
C LYS A 27 -18.62 -6.98 -11.55
N SER A 28 -18.52 -8.28 -11.32
CA SER A 28 -17.32 -8.90 -10.75
C SER A 28 -16.26 -9.06 -11.84
N ILE A 29 -15.01 -8.76 -11.51
CA ILE A 29 -13.85 -8.84 -12.41
C ILE A 29 -12.76 -9.64 -11.71
N GLU A 30 -12.15 -10.58 -12.44
CA GLU A 30 -10.95 -11.27 -11.99
C GLU A 30 -9.70 -10.43 -12.27
N ILE A 31 -8.93 -10.13 -11.23
CA ILE A 31 -7.67 -9.41 -11.35
C ILE A 31 -6.54 -10.45 -11.30
N PRO A 32 -5.70 -10.56 -12.35
CA PRO A 32 -4.61 -11.52 -12.38
C PRO A 32 -3.51 -11.17 -11.36
N PRO A 33 -2.64 -12.15 -11.02
CA PRO A 33 -1.49 -11.88 -10.16
C PRO A 33 -0.59 -10.80 -10.78
N HIS A 34 -0.23 -9.81 -9.97
CA HIS A 34 0.60 -8.69 -10.41
C HIS A 34 1.45 -8.15 -9.26
N TYR A 35 2.45 -7.35 -9.60
CA TYR A 35 3.32 -6.69 -8.63
C TYR A 35 2.83 -5.27 -8.36
N VAL A 36 2.85 -4.87 -7.09
CA VAL A 36 2.50 -3.51 -6.67
C VAL A 36 3.58 -2.93 -5.76
N PRO A 37 3.90 -1.63 -5.89
CA PRO A 37 4.72 -0.95 -4.90
C PRO A 37 3.95 -0.82 -3.58
N SER A 38 4.61 -1.12 -2.47
CA SER A 38 4.07 -0.99 -1.11
C SER A 38 5.03 -0.17 -0.28
N PHE A 39 4.52 0.91 0.31
CA PHE A 39 5.26 1.70 1.29
C PHE A 39 5.13 1.09 2.68
N LYS A 40 6.25 0.96 3.38
CA LYS A 40 6.35 0.58 4.79
C LYS A 40 6.97 1.76 5.55
N PRO A 41 6.18 2.55 6.29
CA PRO A 41 6.71 3.70 7.02
C PRO A 41 7.66 3.27 8.14
N SER A 42 8.65 4.12 8.44
CA SER A 42 9.48 3.92 9.64
C SER A 42 8.73 4.34 10.89
N LYS A 43 9.15 3.80 12.05
CA LYS A 43 8.61 4.17 13.35
C LYS A 43 8.67 5.69 13.59
N THR A 44 9.83 6.29 13.30
CA THR A 44 10.07 7.74 13.44
C THR A 44 9.12 8.59 12.59
N PHE A 45 8.81 8.16 11.37
CA PHE A 45 7.91 8.88 10.48
C PHE A 45 6.46 8.79 10.98
N SER A 46 6.02 7.58 11.35
CA SER A 46 4.67 7.38 11.88
C SER A 46 4.41 8.16 13.17
N GLU A 47 5.40 8.25 14.08
CA GLU A 47 5.29 9.05 15.31
C GLU A 47 5.15 10.55 15.02
N LYS A 48 5.98 11.09 14.11
CA LYS A 48 5.89 12.50 13.69
C LYS A 48 4.52 12.86 13.12
N VAL A 49 3.95 11.99 12.27
CA VAL A 49 2.62 12.22 11.67
C VAL A 49 1.54 12.21 12.74
N LYS A 50 1.56 11.24 13.66
CA LYS A 50 0.57 11.15 14.75
C LYS A 50 0.57 12.39 15.65
N ASN A 51 1.75 12.90 16.00
CA ASN A 51 1.85 14.07 16.87
C ASN A 51 1.38 15.38 16.19
N ASN A 52 1.37 15.42 14.86
CA ASN A 52 1.03 16.63 14.10
C ASN A 52 -0.43 16.65 13.60
N VAL A 53 -1.15 15.54 13.68
CA VAL A 53 -2.56 15.47 13.29
C VAL A 53 -3.41 15.46 14.55
N LYS A 54 -4.28 16.46 14.72
CA LYS A 54 -5.31 16.45 15.77
C LYS A 54 -6.31 15.33 15.44
N VAL A 55 -6.46 14.38 16.36
CA VAL A 55 -7.48 13.31 16.30
C VAL A 55 -8.78 13.83 16.91
#